data_AF-A0A1F5UCS4-F1
#
_entry.id   AF-A0A1F5UCS4-F1
#
_cell.length_a   1.000
_cell.length_b   1.000
_cell.length_c   1.000
_cell.angle_alpha   90.00
_cell.angle_beta   90.00
_cell.angle_gamma   90.00
#
_symmetry.space_group_name_H-M   'P 1'
#
loop_
_entity.id
_entity.type
_entity.pdbx_description
1 polymer ?
#
loop_
_entity_poly.entity_id
_entity_poly.type
_entity_poly.pdbx_seq_one_letter_code
_entity_poly.pdbx_strand_id
1 'polypeptide(L)'
;MNAVKNDLFIPKKYGVDLYIGDTRGPGGIFRALRVLPVLIDICKDVERYCPKAIVLNYSNPMAINCRGLQEKFPAMNVTGLCHSVQGTAHQLADIIGAPMNEISFLCAGINHQAWYLKYEWKNEDAYPLIRKAFEKKDIYMKDVVRAEMFRHLGYFMTESSGHNSEYVPWFRKRRDLINKYCIGPGTNGRSQVYLKKAIKDLKDGKGDTWKDDIKEWIKNGKVDLPRGEEYAACIFNAIFGDNTVLEFNGNVRNFNLIDNLPYGCCVEVPVTASKNGFRAMHVGSLPMQLALINNTNAGCEELAVRAILDKDRDSLYYSAYHDPLTSAVLSLGETKNMIDDMIKGAGLGNYFKNYRRGNAR
;
A
#
# COMPACT_ATOMS: atom_id res chain seq x y z
N MET A 1 -2.93 16.34 12.43
CA MET A 1 -1.66 15.87 13.05
C MET A 1 -1.86 14.95 14.26
N ASN A 2 -2.82 15.23 15.16
CA ASN A 2 -3.10 14.36 16.33
C ASN A 2 -3.48 12.91 15.95
N ALA A 3 -4.20 12.70 14.83
CA ALA A 3 -4.60 11.36 14.39
C ALA A 3 -3.41 10.46 14.04
N VAL A 4 -2.52 10.90 13.14
CA VAL A 4 -1.30 10.14 12.75
C VAL A 4 -0.38 9.90 13.95
N LYS A 5 -0.31 10.87 14.88
CA LYS A 5 0.44 10.69 16.13
C LYS A 5 -0.12 9.51 16.92
N ASN A 6 -1.43 9.43 17.09
CA ASN A 6 -2.06 8.35 17.85
C ASN A 6 -1.92 6.99 17.15
N ASP A 7 -2.03 6.95 15.81
CA ASP A 7 -1.85 5.74 15.00
C ASP A 7 -0.48 5.07 15.21
N LEU A 8 0.56 5.86 15.55
CA LEU A 8 1.92 5.36 15.74
C LEU A 8 2.32 5.22 17.21
N PHE A 9 1.97 6.19 18.05
CA PHE A 9 2.42 6.19 19.44
C PHE A 9 1.60 5.26 20.34
N ILE A 10 0.31 5.03 20.04
CA ILE A 10 -0.49 4.11 20.86
C ILE A 10 0.00 2.67 20.65
N PRO A 11 0.12 2.12 19.42
CA PRO A 11 0.66 0.77 19.22
C PRO A 11 2.05 0.59 19.83
N LYS A 12 2.90 1.62 19.72
CA LYS A 12 4.24 1.60 20.29
C LYS A 12 4.27 1.44 21.82
N LYS A 13 3.28 1.96 22.55
CA LYS A 13 3.17 1.75 24.02
C LYS A 13 2.96 0.28 24.38
N TYR A 14 2.34 -0.47 23.48
CA TYR A 14 2.13 -1.91 23.61
C TYR A 14 3.31 -2.72 23.05
N GLY A 15 4.30 -2.08 22.41
CA GLY A 15 5.47 -2.74 21.83
C GLY A 15 5.38 -2.97 20.31
N VAL A 16 4.25 -2.65 19.67
CA VAL A 16 4.09 -2.72 18.21
C VAL A 16 4.74 -1.47 17.59
N ASP A 17 5.98 -1.61 17.13
CA ASP A 17 6.75 -0.53 16.50
C ASP A 17 6.42 -0.44 15.00
N LEU A 18 5.63 0.56 14.62
CA LEU A 18 5.35 0.90 13.23
C LEU A 18 6.40 1.89 12.68
N TYR A 19 6.84 1.66 11.46
CA TYR A 19 7.69 2.56 10.70
C TYR A 19 6.89 3.73 10.09
N ILE A 20 5.87 3.44 9.28
CA ILE A 20 5.00 4.39 8.58
C ILE A 20 3.57 4.32 9.10
N GLY A 21 3.01 3.11 9.25
CA GLY A 21 1.68 2.89 9.79
C GLY A 21 0.54 3.54 8.99
N ASP A 22 0.70 3.73 7.69
CA ASP A 22 -0.29 4.40 6.82
C ASP A 22 -1.08 3.43 5.93
N THR A 23 -0.65 2.17 5.85
CA THR A 23 -1.20 1.21 4.89
C THR A 23 -1.81 0.01 5.61
N ARG A 24 -1.10 -0.60 6.56
CA ARG A 24 -1.54 -1.83 7.24
C ARG A 24 -1.34 -1.76 8.75
N GLY A 25 -1.67 -2.87 9.41
CA GLY A 25 -1.66 -2.98 10.85
C GLY A 25 -2.60 -2.00 11.52
N PRO A 26 -2.49 -1.85 12.86
CA PRO A 26 -3.35 -0.95 13.62
C PRO A 26 -3.31 0.49 13.09
N GLY A 27 -2.15 1.00 12.67
CA GLY A 27 -2.04 2.34 12.11
C GLY A 27 -2.84 2.51 10.81
N GLY A 28 -2.64 1.59 9.86
CA GLY A 28 -3.34 1.61 8.57
C GLY A 28 -4.85 1.46 8.71
N ILE A 29 -5.32 0.54 9.56
CA ILE A 29 -6.75 0.32 9.77
C ILE A 29 -7.41 1.59 10.35
N PHE A 30 -6.79 2.24 11.33
CA PHE A 30 -7.31 3.48 11.90
C PHE A 30 -7.25 4.67 10.94
N ARG A 31 -6.26 4.69 10.04
CA ARG A 31 -6.25 5.63 8.92
C ARG A 31 -7.43 5.38 7.98
N ALA A 32 -7.70 4.14 7.58
CA ALA A 32 -8.83 3.83 6.71
C ALA A 32 -10.19 4.19 7.34
N LEU A 33 -10.38 3.97 8.65
CA LEU A 33 -11.58 4.41 9.39
C LEU A 33 -11.89 5.90 9.25
N ARG A 34 -10.88 6.73 8.94
CA ARG A 34 -11.03 8.17 8.70
C ARG A 34 -11.09 8.53 7.22
N VAL A 35 -10.38 7.79 6.38
CA VAL A 35 -10.21 8.11 4.95
C VAL A 35 -11.34 7.54 4.10
N LEU A 36 -11.66 6.26 4.24
CA LEU A 36 -12.65 5.59 3.37
C LEU A 36 -14.04 6.26 3.43
N PRO A 37 -14.59 6.67 4.60
CA PRO A 37 -15.86 7.39 4.63
C PRO A 37 -15.85 8.68 3.80
N VAL A 38 -14.76 9.45 3.84
CA VAL A 38 -14.61 10.68 3.05
C VAL A 38 -14.52 10.37 1.56
N LEU A 39 -13.76 9.35 1.18
CA LEU A 39 -13.68 8.90 -0.21
C LEU A 39 -15.04 8.42 -0.75
N ILE A 40 -15.83 7.75 0.09
CA ILE A 40 -17.20 7.36 -0.25
C ILE A 40 -18.06 8.58 -0.53
N ASP A 41 -17.98 9.64 0.29
CA ASP A 41 -18.75 10.86 0.07
C ASP A 41 -18.34 11.57 -1.23
N ILE A 42 -17.05 11.63 -1.55
CA ILE A 42 -16.55 12.11 -2.85
C ILE A 42 -17.13 11.27 -3.99
N CYS A 43 -17.12 9.95 -3.86
CA CYS A 43 -17.64 9.07 -4.91
C CYS A 43 -19.17 9.18 -5.08
N LYS A 44 -19.94 9.49 -4.03
CA LYS A 44 -21.37 9.82 -4.19
C LYS A 44 -21.57 11.05 -5.07
N ASP A 45 -20.73 12.07 -4.91
CA ASP A 45 -20.77 13.26 -5.77
C ASP A 45 -20.36 12.91 -7.21
N VAL A 46 -19.32 12.08 -7.39
CA VAL A 46 -18.93 11.59 -8.72
C VAL A 46 -20.06 10.82 -9.39
N GLU A 47 -20.69 9.88 -8.69
CA GLU A 47 -21.83 9.11 -9.19
C GLU A 47 -23.00 10.02 -9.58
N ARG A 48 -23.24 11.09 -8.82
CA ARG A 48 -24.32 12.05 -9.09
C ARG A 48 -24.03 12.98 -10.26
N TYR A 49 -22.83 13.56 -10.34
CA TYR A 49 -22.53 14.65 -11.26
C TYR A 49 -21.76 14.22 -12.51
N CYS A 50 -20.93 13.18 -12.40
CA CYS A 50 -20.09 12.69 -13.49
C CYS A 50 -19.97 11.15 -13.46
N PRO A 51 -21.07 10.39 -13.61
CA PRO A 51 -21.10 8.94 -13.44
C PRO A 51 -20.18 8.16 -14.39
N LYS A 52 -19.70 8.79 -15.47
CA LYS A 52 -18.74 8.19 -16.42
C LYS A 52 -17.28 8.53 -16.12
N ALA A 53 -17.02 9.30 -15.07
CA ALA A 53 -15.66 9.67 -14.69
C ALA A 53 -14.85 8.45 -14.26
N ILE A 54 -13.53 8.59 -14.44
CA ILE A 54 -12.55 7.65 -13.92
C ILE A 54 -12.05 8.21 -12.60
N VAL A 55 -12.06 7.38 -11.56
CA VAL A 55 -11.58 7.75 -10.23
C VAL A 55 -10.24 7.06 -10.00
N LEU A 56 -9.19 7.87 -9.93
CA LEU A 56 -7.84 7.44 -9.64
C LEU A 56 -7.51 7.74 -8.18
N ASN A 57 -7.51 6.71 -7.32
CA ASN A 57 -7.17 6.87 -5.92
C ASN A 57 -5.66 6.71 -5.68
N TYR A 58 -5.03 7.75 -5.12
CA TYR A 58 -3.66 7.71 -4.60
C TYR A 58 -3.62 7.66 -3.06
N SER A 59 -4.78 7.74 -2.40
CA SER A 59 -4.82 7.83 -0.94
C SER A 59 -4.68 6.45 -0.29
N ASN A 60 -3.72 6.35 0.63
CA ASN A 60 -3.56 5.18 1.50
C ASN A 60 -4.58 5.16 2.66
N PRO A 61 -4.96 3.96 3.15
CA PRO A 61 -4.52 2.63 2.67
C PRO A 61 -5.15 2.20 1.35
N MET A 62 -4.34 1.98 0.33
CA MET A 62 -4.82 1.78 -1.04
C MET A 62 -5.82 0.62 -1.17
N ALA A 63 -5.46 -0.55 -0.66
CA ALA A 63 -6.26 -1.76 -0.81
C ALA A 63 -7.58 -1.66 -0.03
N ILE A 64 -7.56 -1.22 1.23
CA ILE A 64 -8.79 -1.00 2.03
C ILE A 64 -9.70 0.02 1.32
N ASN A 65 -9.13 1.13 0.83
CA ASN A 65 -9.87 2.19 0.16
C ASN A 65 -10.49 1.68 -1.15
N CYS A 66 -9.70 1.11 -2.04
CA CYS A 66 -10.18 0.62 -3.35
C CYS A 66 -11.19 -0.50 -3.19
N ARG A 67 -10.95 -1.45 -2.28
CA ARG A 67 -11.91 -2.51 -1.93
C ARG A 67 -13.25 -1.91 -1.54
N GLY A 68 -13.27 -0.96 -0.60
CA GLY A 68 -14.49 -0.34 -0.11
C GLY A 68 -15.24 0.48 -1.17
N LEU A 69 -14.51 1.27 -1.97
CA LEU A 69 -15.08 2.06 -3.05
C LEU A 69 -15.68 1.19 -4.15
N GLN A 70 -14.95 0.17 -4.62
CA GLN A 70 -15.42 -0.71 -5.70
C GLN A 70 -16.60 -1.59 -5.28
N GLU A 71 -16.76 -1.86 -3.97
CA GLU A 71 -17.99 -2.51 -3.47
C GLU A 71 -19.18 -1.55 -3.45
N LYS A 72 -18.99 -0.31 -2.97
CA LYS A 72 -20.07 0.66 -2.85
C LYS A 72 -20.52 1.20 -4.21
N PHE A 73 -19.61 1.28 -5.17
CA PHE A 73 -19.83 1.86 -6.49
C PHE A 73 -19.37 0.89 -7.60
N PRO A 74 -20.01 -0.30 -7.74
CA PRO A 74 -19.56 -1.33 -8.67
C PRO A 74 -19.65 -0.93 -10.15
N ALA A 75 -20.45 0.08 -10.48
CA ALA A 75 -20.56 0.62 -11.83
C ALA A 75 -19.52 1.72 -12.15
N MET A 76 -18.78 2.20 -11.15
CA MET A 76 -17.82 3.29 -11.30
C MET A 76 -16.43 2.76 -11.68
N ASN A 77 -15.73 3.49 -12.55
CA ASN A 77 -14.37 3.17 -12.96
C ASN A 77 -13.36 3.62 -11.89
N VAL A 78 -13.28 2.90 -10.77
CA VAL A 78 -12.35 3.18 -9.67
C VAL A 78 -11.14 2.27 -9.75
N THR A 79 -9.93 2.83 -9.77
CA THR A 79 -8.70 2.08 -9.57
C THR A 79 -7.76 2.84 -8.63
N GLY A 80 -6.98 2.10 -7.86
CA GLY A 80 -5.90 2.64 -7.05
C GLY A 80 -4.56 2.62 -7.78
N LEU A 81 -3.76 3.66 -7.59
CA LEU A 81 -2.46 3.82 -8.23
C LEU A 81 -1.36 3.97 -7.19
N CYS A 82 -0.32 3.16 -7.31
CA CYS A 82 0.88 3.29 -6.52
C CYS A 82 2.13 3.23 -7.40
N HIS A 83 3.14 4.04 -7.10
CA HIS A 83 4.39 4.08 -7.84
C HIS A 83 5.32 2.91 -7.49
N SER A 84 4.98 2.05 -6.53
CA SER A 84 5.89 1.02 -6.01
C SER A 84 6.36 0.04 -7.09
N VAL A 85 5.49 -0.33 -8.03
CA VAL A 85 5.80 -1.30 -9.09
C VAL A 85 6.74 -0.71 -10.13
N GLN A 86 6.47 0.48 -10.66
CA GLN A 86 7.39 1.12 -11.60
C GLN A 86 8.72 1.50 -10.92
N GLY A 87 8.67 2.05 -9.71
CA GLY A 87 9.86 2.48 -8.99
C GLY A 87 10.77 1.30 -8.61
N THR A 88 10.19 0.17 -8.20
CA THR A 88 10.99 -1.03 -7.89
C THR A 88 11.53 -1.68 -9.17
N ALA A 89 10.82 -1.61 -10.29
CA ALA A 89 11.36 -2.11 -11.56
C ALA A 89 12.59 -1.28 -12.00
N HIS A 90 12.50 0.05 -12.00
CA HIS A 90 13.66 0.91 -12.27
C HIS A 90 14.82 0.62 -11.32
N GLN A 91 14.56 0.48 -10.02
CA GLN A 91 15.57 0.15 -9.03
C GLN A 91 16.29 -1.18 -9.35
N LEU A 92 15.57 -2.22 -9.74
CA LEU A 92 16.16 -3.52 -10.09
C LEU A 92 16.96 -3.43 -11.38
N ALA A 93 16.50 -2.66 -12.38
CA ALA A 93 17.22 -2.40 -13.63
C ALA A 93 18.56 -1.70 -13.35
N ASP A 94 18.55 -0.64 -12.54
CA ASP A 94 19.76 0.10 -12.13
C ASP A 94 20.76 -0.81 -11.42
N ILE A 95 20.28 -1.68 -10.52
CA ILE A 95 21.11 -2.62 -9.75
C ILE A 95 21.89 -3.58 -10.65
N ILE A 96 21.30 -4.03 -11.75
CA ILE A 96 21.92 -4.95 -12.71
C ILE A 96 22.58 -4.22 -13.90
N GLY A 97 22.46 -2.89 -13.97
CA GLY A 97 23.00 -2.07 -15.06
C GLY A 97 22.23 -2.21 -16.37
N ALA A 98 20.95 -2.57 -16.32
CA ALA A 98 20.10 -2.72 -17.49
C ALA A 98 19.34 -1.41 -17.80
N PRO A 99 19.26 -0.98 -19.06
CA PRO A 99 18.34 0.08 -19.47
C PRO A 99 16.89 -0.34 -19.23
N MET A 100 16.09 0.52 -18.59
CA MET A 100 14.70 0.19 -18.25
C MET A 100 13.84 -0.15 -19.47
N ASN A 101 14.11 0.46 -20.64
CA ASN A 101 13.40 0.15 -21.89
C ASN A 101 13.71 -1.23 -22.48
N GLU A 102 14.68 -1.96 -21.90
CA GLU A 102 15.00 -3.36 -22.25
C GLU A 102 14.46 -4.35 -21.21
N ILE A 103 13.76 -3.88 -20.18
CA ILE A 103 13.16 -4.70 -19.12
C ILE A 103 11.70 -5.01 -19.44
N SER A 104 11.33 -6.28 -19.31
CA SER A 104 9.94 -6.74 -19.22
C SER A 104 9.69 -7.40 -17.86
N PHE A 105 8.49 -7.23 -17.31
CA PHE A 105 8.15 -7.88 -16.04
C PHE A 105 6.66 -8.21 -15.94
N LEU A 106 6.36 -9.21 -15.11
CA LEU A 106 5.01 -9.50 -14.62
C LEU A 106 5.03 -9.30 -13.10
N CYS A 107 4.29 -8.32 -12.60
CA CYS A 107 4.19 -8.03 -11.18
C CYS A 107 2.75 -8.14 -10.70
N ALA A 108 2.51 -8.90 -9.63
CA ALA A 108 1.18 -9.11 -9.09
C ALA A 108 1.17 -9.45 -7.60
N GLY A 109 0.09 -9.07 -6.91
CA GLY A 109 -0.14 -9.38 -5.50
C GLY A 109 -1.16 -8.43 -4.87
N ILE A 110 -0.78 -7.71 -3.83
CA ILE A 110 -1.58 -6.64 -3.22
C ILE A 110 -0.73 -5.37 -3.12
N ASN A 111 -1.36 -4.20 -2.95
CA ASN A 111 -0.66 -2.92 -2.82
C ASN A 111 0.50 -2.99 -1.80
N HIS A 112 1.67 -2.47 -2.18
CA HIS A 112 2.94 -2.49 -1.42
C HIS A 112 3.46 -3.88 -1.03
N GLN A 113 2.90 -4.96 -1.58
CA GLN A 113 3.41 -6.33 -1.44
C GLN A 113 3.02 -7.18 -2.66
N ALA A 114 3.31 -6.63 -3.85
CA ALA A 114 3.24 -7.33 -5.12
C ALA A 114 4.60 -7.92 -5.47
N TRP A 115 4.62 -9.06 -6.15
CA TRP A 115 5.82 -9.83 -6.45
C TRP A 115 6.11 -9.80 -7.93
N TYR A 116 7.39 -9.63 -8.30
CA TYR A 116 7.83 -9.75 -9.68
C TYR A 116 7.89 -11.22 -10.08
N LEU A 117 6.78 -11.79 -10.52
CA LEU A 117 6.68 -13.19 -10.94
C LEU A 117 7.56 -13.50 -12.16
N LYS A 118 7.77 -12.50 -13.01
CA LYS A 118 8.80 -12.48 -14.05
C LYS A 118 9.53 -11.15 -14.02
N TYR A 119 10.83 -11.19 -14.24
CA TYR A 119 11.66 -10.00 -14.42
C TYR A 119 12.77 -10.35 -15.41
N GLU A 120 12.65 -9.82 -16.62
CA GLU A 120 13.46 -10.25 -17.77
C GLU A 120 14.22 -9.06 -18.33
N TRP A 121 15.46 -9.29 -18.76
CA TRP A 121 16.27 -8.33 -19.49
C TRP A 121 16.59 -8.93 -20.86
N LYS A 122 16.16 -8.26 -21.95
CA LYS A 122 16.26 -8.80 -23.32
C LYS A 122 15.62 -10.19 -23.46
N ASN A 123 14.47 -10.39 -22.81
CA ASN A 123 13.70 -11.65 -22.76
C ASN A 123 14.41 -12.82 -22.04
N GLU A 124 15.48 -12.56 -21.30
CA GLU A 124 16.17 -13.56 -20.47
C GLU A 124 15.88 -13.31 -18.98
N ASP A 125 15.71 -14.37 -18.20
CA ASP A 125 15.47 -14.26 -16.75
C ASP A 125 16.64 -13.53 -16.07
N ALA A 126 16.34 -12.38 -15.46
CA ALA A 126 17.34 -11.54 -14.80
C ALA A 126 17.45 -11.82 -13.30
N TYR A 127 16.65 -12.72 -12.72
CA TYR A 127 16.76 -13.09 -11.30
C TYR A 127 18.17 -13.58 -10.88
N PRO A 128 18.93 -14.34 -11.69
CA PRO A 128 20.31 -14.69 -11.37
C PRO A 128 21.21 -13.46 -11.20
N LEU A 129 21.04 -12.44 -12.05
CA LEU A 129 21.81 -11.19 -11.99
C LEU A 129 21.43 -10.37 -10.75
N ILE A 130 20.12 -10.25 -10.47
CA ILE A 130 19.61 -9.56 -9.29
C ILE A 130 20.13 -10.24 -8.02
N ARG A 131 20.09 -11.57 -7.94
CA ARG A 131 20.60 -12.35 -6.80
C ARG A 131 22.08 -12.07 -6.56
N LYS A 132 22.90 -12.13 -7.61
CA LYS A 132 24.32 -11.81 -7.54
C LYS A 132 24.59 -10.37 -7.12
N ALA A 133 23.77 -9.41 -7.55
CA ALA A 133 23.93 -8.01 -7.16
C ALA A 133 23.66 -7.80 -5.66
N PHE A 134 22.66 -8.46 -5.08
CA PHE A 134 22.37 -8.39 -3.64
C PHE A 134 23.39 -9.12 -2.74
N GLU A 135 24.36 -9.84 -3.29
CA GLU A 135 25.53 -10.31 -2.55
C GLU A 135 26.50 -9.17 -2.22
N LYS A 136 26.47 -8.08 -3.01
CA LYS A 136 27.27 -6.88 -2.75
C LYS A 136 26.70 -6.13 -1.56
N LYS A 137 27.57 -5.87 -0.57
CA LYS A 137 27.19 -5.25 0.71
C LYS A 137 26.55 -3.87 0.54
N ASP A 138 27.04 -3.05 -0.37
CA ASP A 138 26.52 -1.71 -0.62
C ASP A 138 25.09 -1.72 -1.18
N ILE A 139 24.74 -2.70 -2.02
CA ILE A 139 23.39 -2.88 -2.55
C ILE A 139 22.48 -3.45 -1.47
N TYR A 140 22.91 -4.51 -0.78
CA TYR A 140 22.18 -5.10 0.34
C TYR A 140 21.80 -4.05 1.41
N MET A 141 22.75 -3.21 1.80
CA MET A 141 22.53 -2.20 2.86
C MET A 141 21.56 -1.09 2.46
N LYS A 142 21.25 -0.93 1.16
CA LYS A 142 20.24 0.02 0.69
C LYS A 142 18.80 -0.47 0.84
N ASP A 143 18.58 -1.77 1.04
CA ASP A 143 17.23 -2.36 1.04
C ASP A 143 17.15 -3.70 1.81
N VAL A 144 17.63 -3.67 3.05
CA VAL A 144 17.92 -4.87 3.84
C VAL A 144 16.72 -5.81 3.99
N VAL A 145 15.54 -5.30 4.31
CA VAL A 145 14.35 -6.14 4.57
C VAL A 145 13.91 -6.85 3.30
N ARG A 146 13.81 -6.12 2.17
CA ARG A 146 13.48 -6.75 0.88
C ARG A 146 14.55 -7.70 0.41
N ALA A 147 15.83 -7.38 0.64
CA ALA A 147 16.93 -8.27 0.29
C ALA A 147 16.86 -9.59 1.08
N GLU A 148 16.57 -9.55 2.38
CA GLU A 148 16.36 -10.76 3.19
C GLU A 148 15.14 -11.55 2.74
N MET A 149 14.01 -10.88 2.49
CA MET A 149 12.81 -11.54 1.96
C MET A 149 13.08 -12.19 0.61
N PHE A 150 13.75 -11.50 -0.32
CA PHE A 150 14.11 -12.04 -1.62
C PHE A 150 15.03 -13.26 -1.49
N ARG A 151 16.05 -13.19 -0.62
CA ARG A 151 16.96 -14.31 -0.36
C ARG A 151 16.23 -15.56 0.10
N HIS A 152 15.22 -15.41 0.97
CA HIS A 152 14.53 -16.53 1.59
C HIS A 152 13.25 -16.98 0.88
N LEU A 153 12.60 -16.11 0.10
CA LEU A 153 11.33 -16.39 -0.57
C LEU A 153 11.48 -16.59 -2.09
N GLY A 154 12.62 -16.22 -2.65
CA GLY A 154 12.98 -16.47 -4.05
C GLY A 154 12.51 -15.40 -5.05
N TYR A 155 11.58 -14.53 -4.66
CA TYR A 155 11.01 -13.47 -5.50
C TYR A 155 11.21 -12.10 -4.86
N PHE A 156 11.44 -11.08 -5.69
CA PHE A 156 11.53 -9.70 -5.23
C PHE A 156 10.12 -9.08 -5.15
N MET A 157 9.93 -8.13 -4.23
CA MET A 157 8.63 -7.53 -3.95
C MET A 157 8.68 -6.00 -3.94
N THR A 158 7.53 -5.41 -4.22
CA THR A 158 7.21 -4.03 -3.82
C THR A 158 6.85 -4.01 -2.34
N GLU A 159 6.88 -2.90 -1.61
CA GLU A 159 7.56 -1.61 -1.80
C GLU A 159 8.79 -1.52 -0.86
N SER A 160 9.27 -0.35 -0.46
CA SER A 160 10.51 -0.19 0.31
C SER A 160 10.61 -1.07 1.56
N SER A 161 11.84 -1.38 1.99
CA SER A 161 12.13 -2.14 3.22
C SER A 161 11.32 -1.68 4.44
N GLY A 162 11.06 -0.38 4.56
CA GLY A 162 10.26 0.18 5.63
C GLY A 162 8.82 -0.29 5.62
N HIS A 163 8.14 -0.21 4.46
CA HIS A 163 6.79 -0.73 4.31
C HIS A 163 6.76 -2.25 4.51
N ASN A 164 7.61 -2.99 3.79
CA ASN A 164 7.63 -4.45 3.88
C ASN A 164 7.86 -4.96 5.30
N SER A 165 8.62 -4.23 6.13
CA SER A 165 8.84 -4.62 7.52
C SER A 165 7.58 -4.62 8.39
N GLU A 166 6.49 -3.98 7.95
CA GLU A 166 5.18 -3.98 8.61
C GLU A 166 4.23 -5.09 8.10
N TYR A 167 4.52 -5.69 6.95
CA TYR A 167 3.65 -6.71 6.33
C TYR A 167 3.91 -8.14 6.85
N VAL A 168 5.04 -8.33 7.54
CA VAL A 168 5.53 -9.66 7.93
C VAL A 168 5.98 -9.69 9.40
N PRO A 169 5.93 -10.86 10.06
CA PRO A 169 6.23 -10.96 11.49
C PRO A 169 7.73 -11.00 11.81
N TRP A 170 8.61 -10.92 10.81
CA TRP A 170 10.01 -11.34 10.95
C TRP A 170 10.94 -10.25 11.46
N PHE A 171 10.67 -8.97 11.18
CA PHE A 171 11.68 -7.92 11.34
C PHE A 171 11.41 -6.98 12.51
N ARG A 172 10.14 -6.63 12.77
CA ARG A 172 9.78 -5.59 13.75
C ARG A 172 9.28 -6.09 15.11
N LYS A 173 9.21 -7.41 15.32
CA LYS A 173 8.66 -7.99 16.55
C LYS A 173 9.55 -7.87 17.80
N ARG A 174 10.86 -7.61 17.62
CA ARG A 174 11.82 -7.46 18.73
C ARG A 174 12.88 -6.42 18.39
N ARG A 175 13.43 -5.78 19.43
CA ARG A 175 14.43 -4.71 19.29
C ARG A 175 15.75 -5.18 18.65
N ASP A 176 16.19 -6.40 18.92
CA ASP A 176 17.38 -6.99 18.31
C ASP A 176 17.21 -7.15 16.79
N LEU A 177 16.02 -7.56 16.33
CA LEU A 177 15.70 -7.73 14.92
C LEU A 177 15.59 -6.39 14.20
N ILE A 178 14.94 -5.39 14.81
CA ILE A 178 14.88 -4.03 14.28
C ILE A 178 16.29 -3.45 14.12
N ASN A 179 17.14 -3.60 15.14
CA ASN A 179 18.52 -3.12 15.10
C ASN A 179 19.42 -3.91 14.14
N LYS A 180 18.99 -5.06 13.65
CA LYS A 180 19.74 -5.87 12.67
C LYS A 180 19.29 -5.59 11.23
N TYR A 181 17.98 -5.48 11.02
CA TYR A 181 17.39 -5.47 9.68
C TYR A 181 16.83 -4.10 9.26
N CYS A 182 16.42 -3.25 10.21
CA CYS A 182 15.78 -1.97 9.93
C CYS A 182 16.78 -0.80 10.13
N ILE A 183 17.95 -0.89 9.49
CA ILE A 183 19.14 -0.08 9.83
C ILE A 183 19.61 0.94 8.78
N GLY A 184 18.96 1.04 7.62
CA GLY A 184 19.40 1.95 6.55
C GLY A 184 18.89 3.40 6.69
N PRO A 185 19.44 4.34 5.90
CA PRO A 185 18.91 5.70 5.78
C PRO A 185 17.54 5.72 5.06
N GLY A 186 16.78 6.80 5.22
CA GLY A 186 15.55 7.05 4.47
C GLY A 186 14.45 6.01 4.74
N THR A 187 14.02 5.32 3.68
CA THR A 187 12.90 4.35 3.63
C THR A 187 13.25 2.96 4.18
N ASN A 188 14.45 2.77 4.74
CA ASN A 188 14.93 1.48 5.25
C ASN A 188 14.42 1.07 6.64
N GLY A 189 13.21 1.53 6.99
CA GLY A 189 12.48 0.99 8.14
C GLY A 189 12.97 1.42 9.52
N ARG A 190 13.95 2.31 9.63
CA ARG A 190 14.44 2.74 10.96
C ARG A 190 13.31 3.41 11.74
N SER A 191 13.00 2.87 12.93
CA SER A 191 11.83 3.26 13.73
C SER A 191 11.70 4.76 13.92
N GLN A 192 10.50 5.29 13.69
CA GLN A 192 10.13 6.70 13.85
C GLN A 192 10.94 7.71 13.01
N VAL A 193 11.81 7.30 12.08
CA VAL A 193 12.49 8.24 11.18
C VAL A 193 11.47 8.96 10.32
N TYR A 194 10.49 8.24 9.77
CA TYR A 194 9.41 8.81 8.98
C TYR A 194 8.59 9.81 9.80
N LEU A 195 8.13 9.43 10.99
CA LEU A 195 7.36 10.31 11.87
C LEU A 195 8.15 11.56 12.29
N LYS A 196 9.42 11.40 12.66
CA LYS A 196 10.28 12.54 13.02
C LYS A 196 10.48 13.47 11.84
N LYS A 197 10.67 12.93 10.64
CA LYS A 197 10.74 13.71 9.40
C LYS A 197 9.43 14.45 9.15
N ALA A 198 8.29 13.77 9.17
CA ALA A 198 6.98 14.41 8.97
C ALA A 198 6.70 15.52 9.99
N ILE A 199 7.01 15.30 11.27
CA ILE A 199 6.88 16.33 12.32
C ILE A 199 7.84 17.49 12.06
N LYS A 200 9.08 17.21 11.68
CA LYS A 200 10.08 18.24 11.36
C LYS A 200 9.64 19.07 10.16
N ASP A 201 9.27 18.42 9.06
CA ASP A 201 8.82 19.08 7.83
C ASP A 201 7.62 19.98 8.11
N LEU A 202 6.67 19.55 8.96
CA LEU A 202 5.56 20.40 9.40
C LEU A 202 5.99 21.58 10.27
N LYS A 203 6.92 21.38 11.22
CA LYS A 203 7.47 22.46 12.05
C LYS A 203 8.26 23.49 11.23
N ASP A 204 8.97 23.01 10.22
CA ASP A 204 9.78 23.82 9.31
C ASP A 204 8.92 24.46 8.19
N GLY A 205 7.58 24.34 8.26
CA GLY A 205 6.65 24.90 7.27
C GLY A 205 6.62 24.17 5.92
N LYS A 206 7.42 23.11 5.75
CA LYS A 206 7.55 22.31 4.51
C LYS A 206 6.34 21.45 4.18
N GLY A 207 5.44 21.22 5.15
CA GLY A 207 4.23 20.42 4.92
C GLY A 207 3.11 21.15 4.18
N ASP A 208 3.23 22.47 3.98
CA ASP A 208 2.20 23.31 3.36
C ASP A 208 2.79 24.33 2.36
N THR A 209 4.01 24.10 1.86
CA THR A 209 4.64 25.00 0.88
C THR A 209 3.94 25.00 -0.45
N TRP A 210 3.11 24.00 -0.76
CA TRP A 210 2.40 23.92 -2.04
C TRP A 210 1.60 25.20 -2.36
N LYS A 211 1.09 25.91 -1.34
CA LYS A 211 0.42 27.21 -1.53
C LYS A 211 1.41 28.31 -1.92
N ASP A 212 2.58 28.31 -1.33
CA ASP A 212 3.64 29.27 -1.62
C ASP A 212 4.30 28.97 -2.97
N ASP A 213 4.50 27.69 -3.29
CA ASP A 213 4.93 27.20 -4.61
C ASP A 213 3.95 27.65 -5.70
N ILE A 214 2.63 27.48 -5.48
CA ILE A 214 1.60 27.98 -6.41
C ILE A 214 1.66 29.51 -6.55
N LYS A 215 1.78 30.26 -5.44
CA LYS A 215 1.91 31.73 -5.49
C LYS A 215 3.14 32.15 -6.28
N GLU A 216 4.26 31.45 -6.08
CA GLU A 216 5.51 31.71 -6.79
C GLU A 216 5.37 31.40 -8.28
N TRP A 217 4.74 30.28 -8.65
CA TRP A 217 4.44 29.94 -10.04
C TRP A 217 3.56 30.99 -10.73
N ILE A 218 2.50 31.45 -10.06
CA ILE A 218 1.63 32.52 -10.57
C ILE A 218 2.42 33.82 -10.75
N LYS A 219 3.28 34.17 -9.79
CA LYS A 219 4.07 35.41 -9.81
C LYS A 219 5.13 35.41 -10.91
N ASN A 220 5.85 34.30 -11.05
CA ASN A 220 7.01 34.21 -11.95
C ASN A 220 6.63 33.73 -13.36
N GLY A 221 5.42 33.17 -13.54
CA GLY A 221 4.87 32.73 -14.82
C GLY A 221 5.65 31.60 -15.51
N LYS A 222 6.61 31.00 -14.82
CA LYS A 222 7.47 29.91 -15.32
C LYS A 222 7.25 28.69 -14.45
N VAL A 223 6.65 27.67 -15.06
CA VAL A 223 6.58 26.32 -14.50
C VAL A 223 7.23 25.42 -15.53
N ASP A 224 8.30 24.75 -15.12
CA ASP A 224 8.85 23.67 -15.94
C ASP A 224 7.87 22.50 -15.86
N LEU A 225 7.42 21.99 -17.00
CA LEU A 225 6.42 20.93 -17.10
C LEU A 225 7.01 19.66 -17.74
N PRO A 226 8.17 19.16 -17.27
CA PRO A 226 8.67 17.88 -17.75
C PRO A 226 7.68 16.81 -17.31
N ARG A 227 7.53 15.78 -18.14
CA ARG A 227 6.64 14.67 -17.83
C ARG A 227 7.19 13.92 -16.61
N GLY A 228 6.40 13.84 -15.54
CA GLY A 228 6.70 12.99 -14.40
C GLY A 228 6.46 11.51 -14.68
N GLU A 229 6.85 10.66 -13.74
CA GLU A 229 6.69 9.21 -13.84
C GLU A 229 5.31 8.71 -13.36
N GLU A 230 4.42 9.61 -12.93
CA GLU A 230 3.11 9.24 -12.40
C GLU A 230 2.10 8.85 -13.50
N TYR A 231 1.28 7.83 -13.23
CA TYR A 231 0.39 7.24 -14.24
C TYR A 231 -0.78 8.11 -14.66
N ALA A 232 -1.26 9.02 -13.81
CA ALA A 232 -2.57 9.68 -14.01
C ALA A 232 -2.71 10.38 -15.37
N ALA A 233 -1.72 11.18 -15.77
CA ALA A 233 -1.74 11.87 -17.06
C ALA A 233 -1.68 10.89 -18.24
N CYS A 234 -0.91 9.81 -18.12
CA CYS A 234 -0.82 8.77 -19.15
C CYS A 234 -2.14 8.00 -19.27
N ILE A 235 -2.82 7.70 -18.16
CA ILE A 235 -4.13 7.05 -18.13
C ILE A 235 -5.18 7.93 -18.81
N PHE A 236 -5.17 9.23 -18.53
CA PHE A 236 -6.06 10.20 -19.19
C PHE A 236 -5.81 10.27 -20.70
N ASN A 237 -4.54 10.33 -21.13
CA ASN A 237 -4.19 10.26 -22.55
C ASN A 237 -4.71 8.97 -23.19
N ALA A 238 -4.54 7.82 -22.52
CA ALA A 238 -4.96 6.53 -23.02
C ALA A 238 -6.48 6.39 -23.19
N ILE A 239 -7.28 7.03 -22.33
CA ILE A 239 -8.73 6.85 -22.33
C ILE A 239 -9.47 7.92 -23.13
N PHE A 240 -9.04 9.18 -23.05
CA PHE A 240 -9.75 10.30 -23.69
C PHE A 240 -8.85 11.36 -24.33
N GLY A 241 -7.53 11.13 -24.39
CA GLY A 241 -6.59 11.98 -25.10
C GLY A 241 -6.18 11.39 -26.46
N ASP A 242 -4.89 11.10 -26.61
CA ASP A 242 -4.31 10.54 -27.84
C ASP A 242 -4.61 9.04 -28.05
N ASN A 243 -5.18 8.37 -27.05
CA ASN A 243 -5.52 6.94 -27.04
C ASN A 243 -4.31 6.00 -27.16
N THR A 244 -3.11 6.46 -26.80
CA THR A 244 -1.94 5.60 -26.63
C THR A 244 -2.21 4.62 -25.50
N VAL A 245 -2.22 3.32 -25.81
CA VAL A 245 -2.48 2.28 -24.83
C VAL A 245 -1.41 2.31 -23.74
N LEU A 246 -1.84 2.25 -22.48
CA LEU A 246 -0.95 2.22 -21.32
C LEU A 246 -1.18 0.92 -20.54
N GLU A 247 -0.10 0.21 -20.25
CA GLU A 247 -0.09 -0.84 -19.23
C GLU A 247 0.46 -0.27 -17.92
N PHE A 248 -0.23 -0.56 -16.82
CA PHE A 248 0.16 -0.15 -15.47
C PHE A 248 -0.32 -1.20 -14.46
N ASN A 249 0.16 -1.13 -13.22
CA ASN A 249 -0.39 -1.95 -12.14
C ASN A 249 -1.51 -1.19 -11.42
N GLY A 250 -2.71 -1.76 -11.43
CA GLY A 250 -3.90 -1.16 -10.84
C GLY A 250 -4.44 -1.99 -9.68
N ASN A 251 -5.06 -1.31 -8.71
CA ASN A 251 -5.71 -1.94 -7.56
C ASN A 251 -7.20 -2.19 -7.85
N VAL A 252 -7.58 -3.46 -7.97
CA VAL A 252 -8.91 -3.90 -8.43
C VAL A 252 -9.44 -5.09 -7.63
N ARG A 253 -10.75 -5.32 -7.66
CA ARG A 253 -11.39 -6.50 -7.06
C ARG A 253 -10.93 -7.80 -7.72
N ASN A 254 -10.51 -8.76 -6.92
CA ASN A 254 -10.06 -10.07 -7.35
C ASN A 254 -11.23 -10.99 -7.71
N PHE A 255 -11.74 -10.88 -8.93
CA PHE A 255 -12.72 -11.82 -9.46
C PHE A 255 -12.03 -12.80 -10.39
N ASN A 256 -11.21 -13.68 -9.80
CA ASN A 256 -10.31 -14.62 -10.49
C ASN A 256 -9.23 -13.91 -11.31
N LEU A 257 -8.62 -12.85 -10.75
CA LEU A 257 -7.42 -12.23 -11.35
C LEU A 257 -6.15 -12.91 -10.83
N ILE A 258 -6.14 -13.25 -9.54
CA ILE A 258 -5.13 -14.08 -8.90
C ILE A 258 -5.83 -15.27 -8.24
N ASP A 259 -5.58 -16.48 -8.75
CA ASP A 259 -6.41 -17.68 -8.48
C ASP A 259 -6.43 -18.11 -7.02
N ASN A 260 -5.29 -17.95 -6.35
CA ASN A 260 -5.07 -18.45 -4.99
C ASN A 260 -5.03 -17.33 -3.95
N LEU A 261 -5.71 -16.21 -4.23
CA LEU A 261 -6.04 -15.17 -3.25
C LEU A 261 -7.56 -15.09 -3.03
N PRO A 262 -8.05 -14.49 -1.94
CA PRO A 262 -9.46 -14.53 -1.61
C PRO A 262 -10.31 -13.86 -2.70
N TYR A 263 -11.43 -14.50 -3.04
CA TYR A 263 -12.35 -13.94 -4.03
C TYR A 263 -12.91 -12.60 -3.53
N GLY A 264 -12.86 -11.58 -4.38
CA GLY A 264 -13.35 -10.24 -4.10
C GLY A 264 -12.41 -9.35 -3.26
N CYS A 265 -11.24 -9.84 -2.80
CA CYS A 265 -10.28 -8.95 -2.15
C CYS A 265 -9.70 -7.91 -3.14
N CYS A 266 -9.04 -6.87 -2.66
CA CYS A 266 -8.31 -5.95 -3.54
C CYS A 266 -6.92 -6.51 -3.86
N VAL A 267 -6.62 -6.65 -5.14
CA VAL A 267 -5.32 -7.09 -5.67
C VAL A 267 -4.69 -6.01 -6.53
N GLU A 268 -3.37 -6.03 -6.61
CA GLU A 268 -2.59 -5.19 -7.52
C GLU A 268 -2.09 -6.08 -8.67
N VAL A 269 -2.60 -5.83 -9.88
CA VAL A 269 -2.32 -6.64 -11.09
C VAL A 269 -2.08 -5.73 -12.30
N PRO A 270 -1.51 -6.23 -13.41
CA PRO A 270 -1.45 -5.48 -14.65
C PRO A 270 -2.85 -5.12 -15.16
N VAL A 271 -3.00 -3.88 -15.59
CA VAL A 271 -4.21 -3.28 -16.15
C VAL A 271 -3.84 -2.52 -17.40
N THR A 272 -4.59 -2.73 -18.48
CA THR A 272 -4.49 -1.94 -19.70
C THR A 272 -5.51 -0.81 -19.66
N ALA A 273 -5.06 0.44 -19.78
CA ALA A 273 -5.89 1.60 -20.07
C ALA A 273 -5.92 1.86 -21.59
N SER A 274 -7.12 2.09 -22.13
CA SER A 274 -7.35 2.41 -23.55
C SER A 274 -8.65 3.19 -23.71
N LYS A 275 -9.00 3.59 -24.95
CA LYS A 275 -10.32 4.18 -25.27
C LYS A 275 -11.52 3.35 -24.82
N ASN A 276 -11.33 2.04 -24.56
CA ASN A 276 -12.36 1.13 -24.08
C ASN A 276 -12.42 1.04 -22.54
N GLY A 277 -11.68 1.88 -21.82
CA GLY A 277 -11.54 1.84 -20.37
C GLY A 277 -10.42 0.91 -19.89
N PHE A 278 -10.59 0.39 -18.68
CA PHE A 278 -9.63 -0.50 -18.03
C PHE A 278 -9.91 -1.98 -18.32
N ARG A 279 -8.85 -2.75 -18.54
CA ARG A 279 -8.91 -4.21 -18.59
C ARG A 279 -7.83 -4.80 -17.69
N ALA A 280 -8.25 -5.43 -16.60
CA ALA A 280 -7.34 -6.15 -15.71
C ALA A 280 -6.95 -7.49 -16.31
N MET A 281 -5.68 -7.87 -16.15
CA MET A 281 -5.13 -9.13 -16.62
C MET A 281 -5.35 -10.24 -15.59
N HIS A 282 -5.77 -11.41 -16.05
CA HIS A 282 -5.69 -12.64 -15.26
C HIS A 282 -4.24 -13.09 -15.18
N VAL A 283 -3.70 -13.20 -13.97
CA VAL A 283 -2.30 -13.51 -13.69
C VAL A 283 -2.09 -15.01 -13.45
N GLY A 284 -3.08 -15.69 -12.88
CA GLY A 284 -2.98 -17.06 -12.41
C GLY A 284 -2.63 -17.16 -10.92
N SER A 285 -2.05 -18.29 -10.51
CA SER A 285 -1.64 -18.52 -9.11
C SER A 285 -0.30 -17.87 -8.78
N LEU A 286 -0.20 -17.22 -7.61
CA LEU A 286 1.10 -16.87 -7.03
C LEU A 286 1.81 -18.13 -6.51
N PRO A 287 3.15 -18.16 -6.45
CA PRO A 287 3.88 -19.18 -5.69
C PRO A 287 3.34 -19.28 -4.25
N MET A 288 3.10 -20.51 -3.77
CA MET A 288 2.32 -20.77 -2.56
C MET A 288 2.84 -20.03 -1.31
N GLN A 289 4.17 -19.98 -1.14
CA GLN A 289 4.80 -19.28 -0.02
C GLN A 289 4.55 -17.76 -0.05
N LEU A 290 4.37 -17.16 -1.22
CA LEU A 290 4.03 -15.75 -1.39
C LEU A 290 2.53 -15.53 -1.20
N ALA A 291 1.73 -16.43 -1.77
CA ALA A 291 0.28 -16.43 -1.64
C ALA A 291 -0.16 -16.49 -0.17
N LEU A 292 0.53 -17.25 0.70
CA LEU A 292 0.22 -17.29 2.13
C LEU A 292 0.35 -15.91 2.80
N ILE A 293 1.38 -15.14 2.41
CA ILE A 293 1.62 -13.79 2.95
C ILE A 293 0.55 -12.83 2.44
N ASN A 294 0.26 -12.85 1.13
CA ASN A 294 -0.79 -12.01 0.54
C ASN A 294 -2.19 -12.40 1.03
N ASN A 295 -2.51 -13.69 1.21
CA ASN A 295 -3.81 -14.14 1.73
C ASN A 295 -4.07 -13.61 3.13
N THR A 296 -3.10 -13.76 4.03
CA THR A 296 -3.22 -13.27 5.42
C THR A 296 -3.47 -11.77 5.44
N ASN A 297 -2.67 -11.04 4.68
CA ASN A 297 -2.82 -9.60 4.54
C ASN A 297 -4.17 -9.22 3.88
N ALA A 298 -4.52 -9.77 2.72
CA ALA A 298 -5.81 -9.50 2.08
C ALA A 298 -7.01 -9.79 3.01
N GLY A 299 -6.97 -10.88 3.79
CA GLY A 299 -8.01 -11.20 4.77
C GLY A 299 -8.14 -10.14 5.88
N CYS A 300 -7.02 -9.65 6.42
CA CYS A 300 -7.05 -8.55 7.40
C CYS A 300 -7.63 -7.26 6.79
N GLU A 301 -7.34 -6.99 5.52
CA GLU A 301 -7.92 -5.86 4.77
C GLU A 301 -9.44 -6.01 4.61
N GLU A 302 -9.92 -7.19 4.25
CA GLU A 302 -11.35 -7.48 4.14
C GLU A 302 -12.08 -7.19 5.46
N LEU A 303 -11.54 -7.67 6.57
CA LEU A 303 -12.07 -7.41 7.92
C LEU A 303 -12.06 -5.91 8.26
N ALA A 304 -10.99 -5.20 7.89
CA ALA A 304 -10.93 -3.75 8.10
C ALA A 304 -12.03 -3.02 7.30
N VAL A 305 -12.33 -3.46 6.07
CA VAL A 305 -13.41 -2.84 5.29
C VAL A 305 -14.78 -3.18 5.88
N ARG A 306 -15.02 -4.41 6.36
CA ARG A 306 -16.26 -4.75 7.09
C ARG A 306 -16.45 -3.86 8.31
N ALA A 307 -15.38 -3.64 9.09
CA ALA A 307 -15.42 -2.76 10.24
C ALA A 307 -15.85 -1.32 9.89
N ILE A 308 -15.47 -0.82 8.72
CA ILE A 308 -15.81 0.53 8.24
C ILE A 308 -17.23 0.56 7.65
N LEU A 309 -17.53 -0.33 6.70
CA LEU A 309 -18.79 -0.28 5.95
C LEU A 309 -19.99 -0.71 6.80
N ASP A 310 -19.81 -1.72 7.64
CA ASP A 310 -20.87 -2.30 8.45
C ASP A 310 -20.87 -1.73 9.87
N LYS A 311 -19.89 -0.86 10.18
CA LYS A 311 -19.64 -0.32 11.53
C LYS A 311 -19.49 -1.44 12.57
N ASP A 312 -18.86 -2.55 12.16
CA ASP A 312 -18.64 -3.74 12.97
C ASP A 312 -17.35 -3.60 13.78
N ARG A 313 -17.51 -3.49 15.11
CA ARG A 313 -16.37 -3.38 16.02
C ARG A 313 -15.61 -4.69 16.16
N ASP A 314 -16.29 -5.83 16.04
CA ASP A 314 -15.63 -7.14 16.18
C ASP A 314 -14.73 -7.41 14.96
N SER A 315 -15.16 -7.05 13.74
CA SER A 315 -14.30 -7.07 12.54
C SER A 315 -13.02 -6.23 12.69
N LEU A 316 -13.07 -5.10 13.40
CA LEU A 316 -11.87 -4.29 13.68
C LEU A 316 -10.88 -5.08 14.55
N TYR A 317 -11.36 -5.76 15.59
CA TYR A 317 -10.51 -6.60 16.42
C TYR A 317 -9.96 -7.80 15.65
N TYR A 318 -10.80 -8.49 14.88
CA TYR A 318 -10.36 -9.63 14.07
C TYR A 318 -9.27 -9.23 13.07
N SER A 319 -9.40 -8.08 12.41
CA SER A 319 -8.36 -7.54 11.53
C SER A 319 -7.04 -7.36 12.26
N ALA A 320 -7.07 -6.79 13.48
CA ALA A 320 -5.87 -6.57 14.29
C ALA A 320 -5.29 -7.86 14.90
N TYR A 321 -6.12 -8.86 15.22
CA TYR A 321 -5.66 -10.15 15.75
C TYR A 321 -4.87 -10.96 14.72
N HIS A 322 -5.22 -10.83 13.45
CA HIS A 322 -4.56 -11.55 12.36
C HIS A 322 -3.48 -10.73 11.65
N ASP A 323 -3.33 -9.44 11.97
CA ASP A 323 -2.24 -8.62 11.46
C ASP A 323 -0.87 -9.26 11.81
N PRO A 324 0.00 -9.55 10.82
CA PRO A 324 1.21 -10.34 11.05
C PRO A 324 2.17 -9.73 12.09
N LEU A 325 2.36 -8.41 12.07
CA LEU A 325 3.24 -7.75 13.03
C LEU A 325 2.61 -7.70 14.42
N THR A 326 1.34 -7.32 14.52
CA THR A 326 0.62 -7.21 15.79
C THR A 326 0.55 -8.56 16.50
N SER A 327 0.16 -9.61 15.80
CA SER A 327 0.06 -10.98 16.33
C SER A 327 1.41 -11.57 16.74
N ALA A 328 2.50 -11.13 16.11
CA ALA A 328 3.85 -11.56 16.50
C ALA A 328 4.36 -10.90 17.80
N VAL A 329 3.71 -9.82 18.24
CA VAL A 329 4.14 -9.02 19.41
C VAL A 329 3.18 -9.16 20.59
N LEU A 330 1.87 -9.25 20.32
CA LEU A 330 0.83 -9.16 21.35
C LEU A 330 -0.03 -10.42 21.42
N SER A 331 -0.50 -10.74 22.63
CA SER A 331 -1.63 -11.65 22.83
C SER A 331 -2.96 -11.01 22.41
N LEU A 332 -4.02 -11.81 22.23
CA LEU A 332 -5.36 -11.31 21.87
C LEU A 332 -5.89 -10.25 22.86
N GLY A 333 -5.64 -10.42 24.17
CA GLY A 333 -6.06 -9.48 25.21
C GLY A 333 -5.34 -8.14 25.11
N GLU A 334 -4.02 -8.18 24.90
CA GLU A 334 -3.20 -6.98 24.71
C GLU A 334 -3.56 -6.25 23.41
N THR A 335 -3.76 -6.98 22.31
CA THR A 335 -4.23 -6.40 21.04
C THR A 335 -5.58 -5.72 21.23
N LYS A 336 -6.52 -6.36 21.95
CA LYS A 336 -7.83 -5.75 22.23
C LYS A 336 -7.68 -4.44 22.99
N ASN A 337 -6.87 -4.42 24.05
CA ASN A 337 -6.62 -3.23 24.87
C ASN A 337 -5.98 -2.10 24.04
N MET A 338 -5.01 -2.45 23.19
CA MET A 338 -4.38 -1.51 22.27
C MET A 338 -5.41 -0.88 21.32
N ILE A 339 -6.26 -1.70 20.69
CA ILE A 339 -7.31 -1.21 19.78
C ILE A 339 -8.33 -0.35 20.54
N ASP A 340 -8.70 -0.71 21.77
CA ASP A 340 -9.59 0.10 22.61
C ASP A 340 -9.01 1.49 22.90
N ASP A 341 -7.72 1.56 23.24
CA ASP A 341 -7.01 2.83 23.42
C ASP A 341 -6.93 3.63 22.12
N MET A 342 -6.75 2.97 20.98
CA MET A 342 -6.76 3.65 19.67
C MET A 342 -8.15 4.18 19.32
N ILE A 343 -9.23 3.45 19.59
CA ILE A 343 -10.63 3.93 19.41
C ILE A 343 -10.84 5.20 20.25
N LYS A 344 -10.43 5.17 21.52
CA LYS A 344 -10.52 6.31 22.42
C LYS A 344 -9.67 7.48 21.92
N GLY A 345 -8.42 7.23 21.56
CA GLY A 345 -7.47 8.25 21.09
C GLY A 345 -7.87 8.89 19.75
N ALA A 346 -8.58 8.14 18.89
CA ALA A 346 -9.10 8.64 17.62
C ALA A 346 -10.47 9.34 17.76
N GLY A 347 -11.11 9.31 18.94
CA GLY A 347 -12.46 9.85 19.13
C GLY A 347 -13.55 9.01 18.42
N LEU A 348 -13.26 7.75 18.09
CA LEU A 348 -14.15 6.86 17.34
C LEU A 348 -15.13 6.08 18.24
N GLY A 349 -15.22 6.41 19.53
CA GLY A 349 -16.12 5.71 20.46
C GLY A 349 -17.59 5.74 20.02
N ASN A 350 -18.02 6.80 19.33
CA ASN A 350 -19.37 6.92 18.79
C ASN A 350 -19.57 6.20 17.45
N TYR A 351 -18.48 5.94 16.72
CA TYR A 351 -18.54 5.37 15.37
C TYR A 351 -19.20 3.98 15.36
N PHE A 352 -18.92 3.19 16.41
CA PHE A 352 -19.40 1.82 16.57
C PHE A 352 -20.66 1.71 17.46
N LYS A 353 -21.32 2.81 17.84
CA LYS A 353 -22.44 2.81 18.81
C LYS A 353 -23.64 1.96 18.41
N ASN A 354 -23.87 1.78 17.11
CA ASN A 354 -24.98 1.00 16.60
C ASN A 354 -24.64 -0.48 16.41
N TYR A 355 -23.41 -0.88 16.73
CA TYR A 355 -23.01 -2.27 16.69
C TYR A 355 -23.76 -3.05 17.78
N ARG A 356 -24.71 -3.88 17.35
CA ARG A 356 -25.22 -4.97 18.17
C ARG A 356 -24.45 -6.19 17.73
N ARG A 357 -23.71 -6.81 18.65
CA ARG A 357 -23.13 -8.14 18.42
C ARG A 357 -24.27 -9.01 17.91
N GLY A 358 -24.23 -9.39 16.64
CA GLY A 358 -25.21 -10.29 16.09
C GLY A 358 -25.21 -11.51 17.00
N ASN A 359 -26.38 -11.96 17.45
CA ASN A 359 -26.48 -13.25 18.11
C ASN A 359 -25.90 -14.27 17.12
N ALA A 360 -24.64 -14.65 17.33
CA ALA A 360 -24.01 -15.70 16.56
C ALA A 360 -24.87 -16.94 16.75
N ARG A 361 -25.48 -17.39 15.66
CA ARG A 361 -26.02 -18.75 15.55
C ARG A 361 -24.90 -19.68 15.15
#